data_AF-A0A973IGC6-F1
#
_entry.id   AF-A0A973IGC6-F1
#
_cell.length_a   1.000
_cell.length_b   1.000
_cell.length_c   1.000
_cell.angle_alpha   90.00
_cell.angle_beta   90.00
_cell.angle_gamma   90.00
#
_symmetry.space_group_name_H-M   'P 1'
#
loop_
_entity.id
_entity.type
_entity.pdbx_description
1 polymer ?
#
loop_
_entity_poly.entity_id
_entity_poly.type
_entity_poly.pdbx_seq_one_letter_code
_entity_poly.pdbx_strand_id
1 'polypeptide(L)'
;PQSVITIHAPIGGAIQRLEVREGMALKEGATLAALNGLDTVWLEAAVPEDQAKQVHVGQRVTARLTAYPGEAFEGQVIAILPQNDPTSRTLQVRIALPNSDLRLRPGMFARVQLESTKENVLTVPSAAVLHGDQQDYVLIANGDGGFTPTVVTLGTQSGQQTVVRDGLQEGQRIVASGQFLIDSEASLAGALDRLGNTRNKGRMDMSAMDVGTKAGTKADDTATPIEGRGKVEDISATQITLSHQPIPALDWPAMTMAFGLADPVSADGLEIGDTITFTVRESDSGYAVENLQKSTAQQSGGVQ
;
A
#
# COMPACT_ATOMS: atom_id res chain seq x y z
N PRO A 1 -3.83 -12.75 74.06
CA PRO A 1 -3.82 -11.79 72.93
C PRO A 1 -2.44 -11.83 72.28
N GLN A 2 -2.34 -11.98 70.95
CA GLN A 2 -1.05 -11.87 70.27
C GLN A 2 -0.67 -10.39 70.17
N SER A 3 0.45 -10.02 70.79
CA SER A 3 0.96 -8.64 70.82
C SER A 3 1.80 -8.26 69.60
N VAL A 4 2.15 -9.25 68.77
CA VAL A 4 2.97 -9.08 67.56
C VAL A 4 2.30 -9.81 66.42
N ILE A 5 2.17 -9.13 65.28
CA ILE A 5 1.59 -9.68 64.05
C ILE A 5 2.60 -9.48 62.94
N THR A 6 2.90 -10.54 62.19
CA THR A 6 3.73 -10.47 60.99
C THR A 6 2.81 -10.36 59.77
N ILE A 7 3.00 -9.32 58.99
CA ILE A 7 2.23 -9.08 57.75
C ILE A 7 3.13 -9.46 56.58
N HIS A 8 2.64 -10.38 55.74
CA HIS A 8 3.33 -10.81 54.52
C HIS A 8 2.71 -10.13 53.30
N ALA A 9 3.48 -10.04 52.22
CA ALA A 9 2.94 -9.58 50.94
C ALA A 9 1.87 -10.57 50.45
N PRO A 10 0.66 -10.09 50.07
CA PRO A 10 -0.41 -10.97 49.60
C PRO A 10 -0.21 -11.45 48.15
N ILE A 11 0.66 -10.78 47.39
CA ILE A 11 0.98 -11.08 46.00
C ILE A 11 2.49 -11.02 45.75
N GLY A 12 2.96 -11.74 44.74
CA GLY A 12 4.29 -11.55 44.18
C GLY A 12 4.37 -10.22 43.41
N GLY A 13 5.56 -9.63 43.31
CA GLY A 13 5.76 -8.40 42.54
C GLY A 13 6.84 -7.48 43.09
N ALA A 14 6.76 -6.21 42.70
CA ALA A 14 7.68 -5.16 43.13
C ALA A 14 7.02 -4.18 44.11
N ILE A 15 7.76 -3.77 45.14
CA ILE A 15 7.33 -2.70 46.05
C ILE A 15 7.42 -1.38 45.29
N GLN A 16 6.26 -0.78 45.01
CA GLN A 16 6.17 0.56 44.44
C GLN A 16 6.45 1.62 45.50
N ARG A 17 5.92 1.40 46.71
CA ARG A 17 6.11 2.32 47.84
C ARG A 17 6.06 1.56 49.15
N LEU A 18 6.95 1.91 50.08
CA LEU A 18 6.92 1.45 51.46
C LEU A 18 6.68 2.67 52.34
N GLU A 19 5.49 2.76 52.94
CA GLU A 19 5.06 3.94 53.72
C GLU A 19 5.34 3.78 55.22
N VAL A 20 6.04 2.72 55.59
CA VAL A 20 6.37 2.38 56.97
C VAL A 20 7.87 2.27 57.19
N ARG A 21 8.31 2.65 58.38
CA ARG A 21 9.68 2.54 58.86
C ARG A 21 9.68 2.13 60.32
N GLU A 22 10.80 1.58 60.75
CA GLU A 22 11.00 1.21 62.15
C GLU A 22 10.78 2.42 63.08
N GLY A 23 10.10 2.19 64.20
CA GLY A 23 9.78 3.24 65.19
C GLY A 23 8.53 4.08 64.86
N MET A 24 7.88 3.88 63.70
CA MET A 24 6.64 4.59 63.37
C MET A 24 5.43 3.96 64.09
N ALA A 25 4.55 4.81 64.62
CA ALA A 25 3.23 4.40 65.07
C ALA A 25 2.26 4.30 63.88
N LEU A 26 1.54 3.19 63.77
CA LEU A 26 0.56 2.95 62.70
C LEU A 26 -0.85 3.22 63.21
N LYS A 27 -1.67 3.85 62.37
CA LYS A 27 -3.10 4.01 62.61
C LYS A 27 -3.88 2.95 61.84
N GLU A 28 -5.08 2.64 62.30
CA GLU A 28 -5.99 1.80 61.55
C GLU A 28 -6.28 2.42 60.18
N GLY A 29 -6.28 1.60 59.13
CA GLY A 29 -6.42 2.05 57.74
C GLY A 29 -5.16 2.67 57.12
N ALA A 30 -4.03 2.74 57.84
CA ALA A 30 -2.77 3.18 57.25
C ALA A 30 -2.26 2.17 56.21
N THR A 31 -1.90 2.68 55.03
CA THR A 31 -1.24 1.88 54.00
C THR A 31 0.17 1.53 54.46
N LEU A 32 0.53 0.25 54.42
CA LEU A 32 1.87 -0.19 54.81
C LEU A 32 2.83 -0.17 53.61
N ALA A 33 2.39 -0.75 52.50
CA ALA A 33 3.13 -0.82 51.26
C ALA A 33 2.16 -0.83 50.07
N ALA A 34 2.59 -0.26 48.95
CA ALA A 34 1.99 -0.43 47.64
C ALA A 34 2.83 -1.43 46.83
N LEU A 35 2.20 -2.50 46.37
CA LEU A 35 2.80 -3.60 45.61
C LEU A 35 2.23 -3.61 44.20
N ASN A 36 3.10 -3.74 43.20
CA ASN A 36 2.70 -3.96 41.81
C ASN A 36 2.97 -5.42 41.45
N GLY A 37 1.91 -6.17 41.13
CA GLY A 37 2.04 -7.51 40.56
C GLY A 37 2.73 -7.45 39.21
N LEU A 38 3.71 -8.31 38.99
CA LEU A 38 4.48 -8.36 37.74
C LEU A 38 4.21 -9.63 36.93
N ASP A 39 3.41 -10.56 37.46
CA ASP A 39 3.12 -11.87 36.88
C ASP A 39 2.44 -11.76 35.51
N THR A 40 1.63 -10.72 35.32
CA THR A 40 1.02 -10.33 34.05
C THR A 40 1.23 -8.85 33.85
N VAL A 41 1.86 -8.46 32.75
CA VAL A 41 2.09 -7.07 32.39
C VAL A 41 1.05 -6.64 31.37
N TRP A 42 0.50 -5.44 31.56
CA TRP A 42 -0.42 -4.85 30.60
C TRP A 42 0.36 -4.05 29.57
N LEU A 43 0.06 -4.33 28.31
CA LEU A 43 0.51 -3.55 27.17
C LEU A 43 -0.66 -2.73 26.66
N GLU A 44 -0.48 -1.42 26.58
CA GLU A 44 -1.45 -0.50 26.00
C GLU A 44 -1.02 -0.18 24.58
N ALA A 45 -1.81 -0.65 23.61
CA ALA A 45 -1.59 -0.42 22.19
C ALA A 45 -2.52 0.69 21.70
N ALA A 46 -1.95 1.68 21.02
CA ALA A 46 -2.72 2.70 20.31
C ALA A 46 -3.08 2.17 18.92
N VAL A 47 -4.37 1.95 18.69
CA VAL A 47 -4.90 1.43 17.41
C VAL A 47 -5.64 2.56 16.69
N PRO A 48 -5.29 2.88 15.44
CA PRO A 48 -6.03 3.83 14.62
C PRO A 48 -7.52 3.45 14.45
N GLU A 49 -8.39 4.46 14.38
CA GLU A 49 -9.85 4.26 14.33
C GLU A 49 -10.34 3.46 13.11
N ASP A 50 -9.66 3.58 11.97
CA ASP A 50 -9.97 2.82 10.75
C ASP A 50 -9.73 1.31 10.91
N GLN A 51 -8.76 0.92 11.75
CA GLN A 51 -8.45 -0.48 12.06
C GLN A 51 -9.20 -1.03 13.27
N ALA A 52 -9.81 -0.16 14.08
CA ALA A 52 -10.57 -0.52 15.27
C ALA A 52 -11.64 -1.60 15.04
N LYS A 53 -12.28 -1.58 13.86
CA LYS A 53 -13.35 -2.54 13.50
C LYS A 53 -12.88 -4.00 13.50
N GLN A 54 -11.58 -4.22 13.29
CA GLN A 54 -10.97 -5.55 13.22
C GLN A 54 -10.49 -6.05 14.58
N VAL A 55 -10.58 -5.22 15.62
CA VAL A 55 -10.08 -5.54 16.97
C VAL A 55 -11.22 -6.02 17.85
N HIS A 56 -11.05 -7.18 18.46
CA HIS A 56 -12.03 -7.76 19.36
C HIS A 56 -11.40 -8.22 20.68
N VAL A 57 -12.18 -8.15 21.76
CA VAL A 57 -11.76 -8.71 23.06
C VAL A 57 -11.58 -10.22 22.92
N GLY A 58 -10.50 -10.75 23.46
CA GLY A 58 -10.11 -12.16 23.33
C GLY A 58 -9.21 -12.47 22.14
N GLN A 59 -8.95 -11.50 21.25
CA GLN A 59 -8.06 -11.69 20.10
C GLN A 59 -6.62 -11.92 20.54
N ARG A 60 -5.94 -12.84 19.84
CA ARG A 60 -4.52 -13.12 20.03
C ARG A 60 -3.66 -12.03 19.41
N VAL A 61 -2.59 -11.72 20.11
CA VAL A 61 -1.69 -10.63 19.76
C VAL A 61 -0.26 -11.09 19.96
N THR A 62 0.59 -10.78 18.99
CA THR A 62 2.03 -10.95 19.10
C THR A 62 2.69 -9.60 19.36
N ALA A 63 3.31 -9.44 20.53
CA ALA A 63 4.07 -8.25 20.90
C ALA A 63 5.57 -8.49 20.72
N ARG A 64 6.28 -7.57 20.05
CA ARG A 64 7.73 -7.58 19.91
C ARG A 64 8.30 -6.36 20.61
N LEU A 65 9.07 -6.58 21.68
CA LEU A 65 9.66 -5.50 22.46
C LEU A 65 10.96 -5.02 21.84
N THR A 66 11.19 -3.71 21.86
CA THR A 66 12.47 -3.13 21.40
C THR A 66 13.64 -3.60 22.27
N ALA A 67 13.39 -3.87 23.55
CA ALA A 67 14.39 -4.36 24.51
C ALA A 67 14.85 -5.81 24.23
N TYR A 68 14.05 -6.60 23.52
CA TYR A 68 14.33 -8.01 23.22
C TYR A 68 14.13 -8.29 21.72
N PRO A 69 15.05 -7.80 20.86
CA PRO A 69 14.92 -8.00 19.42
C PRO A 69 14.98 -9.49 19.07
N GLY A 70 14.01 -9.94 18.27
CA GLY A 70 13.91 -11.34 17.82
C GLY A 70 12.99 -12.21 18.68
N GLU A 71 12.58 -11.75 19.85
CA GLU A 71 11.61 -12.45 20.68
C GLU A 71 10.19 -11.93 20.44
N ALA A 72 9.24 -12.86 20.45
CA ALA A 72 7.82 -12.61 20.31
C ALA A 72 7.12 -13.03 21.59
N PHE A 73 6.34 -12.12 22.16
CA PHE A 73 5.53 -12.35 23.35
C PHE A 73 4.08 -12.45 22.92
N GLU A 74 3.49 -13.61 23.19
CA GLU A 74 2.08 -13.82 22.91
C GLU A 74 1.23 -13.24 24.04
N GLY A 75 0.16 -12.56 23.66
CA GLY A 75 -0.80 -11.96 24.57
C GLY A 75 -2.21 -12.02 24.03
N GLN A 76 -3.13 -11.53 24.86
CA GLN A 76 -4.55 -11.48 24.51
C GLN A 76 -5.13 -10.10 24.81
N VAL A 77 -5.97 -9.60 23.91
CA VAL A 77 -6.76 -8.39 24.16
C VAL A 77 -7.74 -8.66 25.29
N ILE A 78 -7.61 -7.93 26.40
CA ILE A 78 -8.51 -8.06 27.55
C ILE A 78 -9.57 -6.96 27.61
N ALA A 79 -9.27 -5.79 27.03
CA ALA A 79 -10.20 -4.68 27.00
C ALA A 79 -9.87 -3.73 25.86
N ILE A 80 -10.92 -3.12 25.30
CA ILE A 80 -10.82 -1.96 24.42
C ILE A 80 -11.36 -0.80 25.24
N LEU A 81 -10.53 0.20 25.52
CA LEU A 81 -10.91 1.32 26.37
C LEU A 81 -11.89 2.23 25.61
N PRO A 82 -12.97 2.70 26.27
CA PRO A 82 -14.03 3.46 25.62
C PRO A 82 -13.61 4.90 25.27
N GLN A 83 -12.55 5.42 25.89
CA GLN A 83 -12.02 6.74 25.57
C GLN A 83 -11.05 6.64 24.38
N ASN A 84 -11.38 7.34 23.30
CA ASN A 84 -10.38 7.66 22.30
C ASN A 84 -9.46 8.76 22.82
N ASP A 85 -8.23 8.78 22.34
CA ASP A 85 -7.42 9.99 22.44
C ASP A 85 -7.80 10.91 21.27
N PRO A 86 -8.46 12.06 21.54
CA PRO A 86 -8.92 12.96 20.48
C PRO A 86 -7.75 13.62 19.72
N THR A 87 -6.55 13.64 20.30
CA THR A 87 -5.35 14.22 19.69
C THR A 87 -4.78 13.28 18.63
N SER A 88 -4.61 12.01 18.97
CA SER A 88 -4.03 11.01 18.06
C SER A 88 -5.07 10.25 17.24
N ARG A 89 -6.36 10.37 17.56
CA ARG A 89 -7.48 9.61 16.98
C ARG A 89 -7.24 8.09 17.04
N THR A 90 -6.68 7.65 18.17
CA THR A 90 -6.43 6.24 18.43
C THR A 90 -7.33 5.73 19.55
N LEU A 91 -7.74 4.47 19.42
CA LEU A 91 -8.33 3.69 20.50
C LEU A 91 -7.23 3.02 21.29
N GLN A 92 -7.36 3.04 22.62
CA GLN A 92 -6.44 2.33 23.49
C GLN A 92 -6.94 0.90 23.71
N VAL A 93 -6.13 -0.07 23.29
CA VAL A 93 -6.40 -1.50 23.47
C VAL A 93 -5.47 -2.04 24.53
N ARG A 94 -6.03 -2.63 25.57
CA ARG A 94 -5.26 -3.25 26.65
C ARG A 94 -5.09 -4.73 26.38
N ILE A 95 -3.83 -5.15 26.33
CA ILE A 95 -3.39 -6.52 26.05
C ILE A 95 -2.71 -7.06 27.30
N ALA A 96 -3.10 -8.25 27.74
CA ALA A 96 -2.42 -8.96 28.81
C ALA A 96 -1.27 -9.80 28.24
N LEU A 97 -0.06 -9.58 28.75
CA LEU A 97 1.13 -10.37 28.45
C LEU A 97 1.55 -11.17 29.68
N PRO A 98 1.59 -12.51 29.61
CA PRO A 98 2.19 -13.33 30.65
C PRO A 98 3.66 -12.96 30.85
N ASN A 99 4.11 -12.86 32.10
CA ASN A 99 5.46 -12.45 32.45
C ASN A 99 6.08 -13.39 33.49
N SER A 100 5.99 -14.71 33.25
CA SER A 100 6.49 -15.75 34.15
C SER A 100 7.98 -15.62 34.46
N ASP A 101 8.78 -15.15 33.48
CA ASP A 101 10.23 -14.95 33.63
C ASP A 101 10.60 -13.59 34.23
N LEU A 102 9.60 -12.74 34.53
CA LEU A 102 9.77 -11.38 35.06
C LEU A 102 10.69 -10.48 34.19
N ARG A 103 10.75 -10.77 32.88
CA ARG A 103 11.57 -10.04 31.90
C ARG A 103 10.87 -8.78 31.40
N LEU A 104 9.55 -8.80 31.32
CA LEU A 104 8.75 -7.64 30.93
C LEU A 104 8.70 -6.66 32.10
N ARG A 105 9.16 -5.43 31.87
CA ARG A 105 9.13 -4.36 32.85
C ARG A 105 8.20 -3.23 32.37
N PRO A 106 7.39 -2.65 33.27
CA PRO A 106 6.61 -1.47 32.94
C PRO A 106 7.49 -0.33 32.39
N GLY A 107 6.96 0.40 31.41
CA GLY A 107 7.67 1.49 30.72
C GLY A 107 8.46 1.07 29.47
N MET A 108 8.52 -0.22 29.15
CA MET A 108 9.05 -0.69 27.87
C MET A 108 8.10 -0.40 26.71
N PHE A 109 8.66 -0.18 25.52
CA PHE A 109 7.90 -0.05 24.28
C PHE A 109 7.88 -1.38 23.52
N ALA A 110 6.75 -1.67 22.88
CA ALA A 110 6.57 -2.83 22.04
C ALA A 110 5.84 -2.47 20.74
N ARG A 111 6.15 -3.20 19.67
CA ARG A 111 5.34 -3.24 18.46
C ARG A 111 4.34 -4.39 18.58
N VAL A 112 3.10 -4.10 18.22
CA VAL A 112 1.98 -5.03 18.36
C VAL A 112 1.53 -5.47 16.98
N GLN A 113 1.47 -6.79 16.79
CA GLN A 113 0.87 -7.41 15.62
C GLN A 113 -0.38 -8.15 16.07
N LEU A 114 -1.55 -7.68 15.62
CA LEU A 114 -2.82 -8.34 15.88
C LEU A 114 -3.00 -9.46 14.86
N GLU A 115 -3.35 -10.65 15.33
CA GLU A 115 -3.70 -11.74 14.43
C GLU A 115 -5.08 -11.44 13.82
N SER A 116 -5.15 -11.26 12.51
CA SER A 116 -6.43 -11.12 11.82
C SER A 116 -7.14 -12.48 11.86
N THR A 117 -8.41 -12.49 12.28
CA THR A 117 -9.23 -13.70 12.23
C THR A 117 -9.27 -14.18 10.79
N LYS A 118 -8.76 -15.38 10.52
CA LYS A 118 -8.93 -16.04 9.22
C LYS A 118 -10.40 -16.35 9.05
N GLU A 119 -11.17 -15.44 8.47
CA GLU A 119 -12.46 -15.80 7.91
C GLU A 119 -12.20 -16.80 6.78
N ASN A 120 -12.97 -17.88 6.72
CA ASN A 120 -12.95 -18.80 5.58
C ASN A 120 -13.60 -18.07 4.40
N VAL A 121 -12.80 -17.27 3.72
CA VAL A 121 -13.20 -16.49 2.55
C VAL A 121 -12.33 -16.89 1.36
N LEU A 122 -12.94 -16.94 0.19
CA LEU A 122 -12.21 -17.16 -1.06
C LEU A 122 -11.28 -15.98 -1.28
N THR A 123 -10.02 -16.26 -1.59
CA THR A 123 -9.04 -15.22 -1.91
C THR A 123 -8.45 -15.49 -3.28
N VAL A 124 -8.22 -14.41 -4.02
CA VAL A 124 -7.56 -14.44 -5.32
C VAL A 124 -6.35 -13.51 -5.27
N PRO A 125 -5.29 -13.77 -6.04
CA PRO A 125 -4.20 -12.81 -6.20
C PRO A 125 -4.76 -11.46 -6.68
N SER A 126 -4.37 -10.36 -6.06
CA SER A 126 -4.85 -9.03 -6.47
C SER A 126 -4.52 -8.71 -7.93
N ALA A 127 -3.44 -9.29 -8.48
CA ALA A 127 -3.07 -9.18 -9.90
C ALA A 127 -4.00 -9.93 -10.87
N ALA A 128 -4.85 -10.84 -10.37
CA ALA A 128 -5.84 -11.58 -11.16
C ALA A 128 -7.15 -10.82 -11.35
N VAL A 129 -7.36 -9.76 -10.57
CA VAL A 129 -8.56 -8.94 -10.60
C VAL A 129 -8.43 -7.90 -11.70
N LEU A 130 -9.43 -7.84 -12.57
CA LEU A 130 -9.53 -6.83 -13.62
C LEU A 130 -10.60 -5.83 -13.21
N HIS A 131 -10.19 -4.57 -13.07
CA HIS A 131 -11.08 -3.47 -12.72
C HIS A 131 -11.73 -2.93 -13.99
N GLY A 132 -13.04 -3.14 -14.14
CA GLY A 132 -13.85 -2.52 -15.20
C GLY A 132 -14.49 -1.21 -14.76
N ASP A 133 -15.08 -0.48 -15.70
CA ASP A 133 -15.71 0.83 -15.42
C ASP A 133 -16.84 0.78 -14.38
N GLN A 134 -17.56 -0.36 -14.30
CA GLN A 134 -18.71 -0.52 -13.41
C GLN A 134 -18.63 -1.72 -12.48
N GLN A 135 -17.84 -2.74 -12.83
CA GLN A 135 -17.77 -4.01 -12.12
C GLN A 135 -16.37 -4.61 -12.23
N ASP A 136 -15.92 -5.27 -11.17
CA ASP A 136 -14.70 -6.05 -11.16
C ASP A 136 -14.97 -7.46 -11.70
N TYR A 137 -14.02 -7.99 -12.47
CA TYR A 137 -14.14 -9.33 -13.04
C TYR A 137 -12.84 -10.10 -12.94
N VAL A 138 -12.97 -11.43 -12.88
CA VAL A 138 -11.86 -12.38 -12.90
C VAL A 138 -12.08 -13.34 -14.06
N LEU A 139 -11.00 -13.73 -14.74
CA LEU A 139 -11.06 -14.70 -15.83
C LEU A 139 -10.87 -16.11 -15.29
N ILE A 140 -11.88 -16.96 -15.47
CA ILE A 140 -11.82 -18.39 -15.17
C ILE A 140 -11.26 -19.13 -16.39
N ALA A 141 -10.26 -19.98 -16.18
CA ALA A 141 -9.67 -20.83 -17.20
C ALA A 141 -10.37 -22.20 -17.23
N ASN A 142 -11.10 -22.49 -18.30
CA ASN A 142 -11.94 -23.69 -18.41
C ASN A 142 -11.17 -24.97 -18.82
N GLY A 143 -9.83 -24.94 -18.80
CA GLY A 143 -8.97 -26.07 -19.17
C GLY A 143 -8.81 -26.29 -20.69
N ASP A 144 -9.81 -25.91 -21.49
CA ASP A 144 -9.82 -26.08 -22.96
C ASP A 144 -9.13 -24.93 -23.72
N GLY A 145 -8.32 -24.11 -23.01
CA GLY A 145 -7.71 -22.89 -23.55
C GLY A 145 -8.67 -21.70 -23.67
N GLY A 146 -9.94 -21.86 -23.31
CA GLY A 146 -10.93 -20.79 -23.23
C GLY A 146 -10.96 -20.09 -21.87
N PHE A 147 -11.20 -18.78 -21.89
CA PHE A 147 -11.35 -17.94 -20.70
C PHE A 147 -12.78 -17.40 -20.61
N THR A 148 -13.39 -17.46 -19.43
CA THR A 148 -14.72 -16.88 -19.18
C THR A 148 -14.62 -15.74 -18.17
N PRO A 149 -15.00 -14.50 -18.55
CA PRO A 149 -15.08 -13.41 -17.61
C PRO A 149 -16.23 -13.64 -16.63
N THR A 150 -15.92 -13.60 -15.35
CA THR A 150 -16.90 -13.75 -14.28
C THR A 150 -16.85 -12.52 -13.40
N VAL A 151 -17.99 -11.86 -13.24
CA VAL A 151 -18.14 -10.70 -12.35
C VAL A 151 -17.96 -11.17 -10.91
N VAL A 152 -17.13 -10.46 -10.16
CA VAL A 152 -16.84 -10.78 -8.76
C VAL A 152 -17.15 -9.61 -7.85
N THR A 153 -17.65 -9.91 -6.66
CA THR A 153 -17.79 -8.91 -5.60
C THR A 153 -16.58 -9.02 -4.69
N LEU A 154 -15.73 -7.99 -4.69
CA LEU A 154 -14.51 -7.97 -3.88
C LEU A 154 -14.79 -7.56 -2.43
N GLY A 155 -13.93 -8.04 -1.54
CA GLY A 155 -13.88 -7.68 -0.13
C GLY A 155 -12.57 -6.97 0.20
N THR A 156 -12.13 -7.15 1.44
CA THR A 156 -10.89 -6.56 1.95
C THR A 156 -9.67 -7.13 1.23
N GLN A 157 -8.76 -6.26 0.80
CA GLN A 157 -7.45 -6.67 0.30
C GLN A 157 -6.47 -6.82 1.47
N SER A 158 -5.70 -7.91 1.49
CA SER A 158 -4.67 -8.17 2.49
C SER A 158 -3.37 -8.61 1.81
N GLY A 159 -2.38 -7.73 1.78
CA GLY A 159 -1.12 -7.97 1.07
C GLY A 159 -1.34 -8.12 -0.44
N GLN A 160 -0.96 -9.27 -1.00
CA GLN A 160 -1.09 -9.60 -2.42
C GLN A 160 -2.39 -10.37 -2.76
N GLN A 161 -3.26 -10.57 -1.78
CA GLN A 161 -4.48 -11.35 -1.92
C GLN A 161 -5.69 -10.44 -1.70
N THR A 162 -6.71 -10.57 -2.56
CA THR A 162 -7.99 -9.89 -2.43
C THR A 162 -9.07 -10.91 -2.08
N VAL A 163 -9.87 -10.60 -1.06
CA VAL A 163 -11.02 -11.43 -0.69
C VAL A 163 -12.10 -11.31 -1.76
N VAL A 164 -12.71 -12.43 -2.15
CA VAL A 164 -13.87 -12.50 -3.04
C VAL A 164 -15.07 -12.95 -2.21
N ARG A 165 -16.09 -12.11 -2.15
CA ARG A 165 -17.34 -12.36 -1.42
C ARG A 165 -18.35 -13.12 -2.24
N ASP A 166 -18.40 -12.87 -3.55
CA ASP A 166 -19.32 -13.52 -4.47
C ASP A 166 -18.74 -13.59 -5.89
N GLY A 167 -19.23 -14.53 -6.69
CA GLY A 167 -18.88 -14.71 -8.09
C GLY A 167 -17.86 -15.82 -8.39
N LEU A 168 -17.21 -16.40 -7.38
CA LEU A 168 -16.28 -17.53 -7.56
C LEU A 168 -16.61 -18.69 -6.61
N GLN A 169 -16.18 -19.89 -7.02
CA GLN A 169 -16.28 -21.12 -6.24
C GLN A 169 -14.89 -21.71 -5.98
N GLU A 170 -14.75 -22.41 -4.85
CA GLU A 170 -13.51 -23.10 -4.50
C GLU A 170 -13.14 -24.14 -5.57
N GLY A 171 -11.86 -24.19 -5.93
CA GLY A 171 -11.32 -25.12 -6.93
C GLY A 171 -11.35 -24.62 -8.38
N GLN A 172 -11.97 -23.46 -8.66
CA GLN A 172 -11.91 -22.84 -9.97
C GLN A 172 -10.51 -22.30 -10.28
N ARG A 173 -10.02 -22.56 -11.50
CA ARG A 173 -8.73 -22.04 -11.96
C ARG A 173 -8.92 -20.66 -12.54
N ILE A 174 -8.16 -19.68 -12.05
CA ILE A 174 -8.20 -18.30 -12.52
C ILE A 174 -6.85 -17.88 -13.10
N VAL A 175 -6.87 -16.87 -13.96
CA VAL A 175 -5.65 -16.28 -14.52
C VAL A 175 -4.99 -15.39 -13.48
N ALA A 176 -3.77 -15.71 -13.06
CA ALA A 176 -3.10 -15.02 -11.94
C ALA A 176 -2.62 -13.59 -12.25
N SER A 177 -2.49 -13.20 -13.52
CA SER A 177 -2.02 -11.87 -13.91
C SER A 177 -2.66 -11.41 -15.22
N GLY A 178 -3.29 -10.23 -15.18
CA GLY A 178 -3.87 -9.56 -16.36
C GLY A 178 -2.86 -9.19 -17.45
N GLN A 179 -1.56 -9.19 -17.16
CA GLN A 179 -0.51 -8.86 -18.14
C GLN A 179 -0.45 -9.85 -19.32
N PHE A 180 -0.93 -11.09 -19.14
CA PHE A 180 -1.05 -12.07 -20.23
C PHE A 180 -2.08 -11.64 -21.30
N LEU A 181 -3.02 -10.75 -20.96
CA LEU A 181 -4.02 -10.26 -21.92
C LEU A 181 -3.40 -9.34 -22.96
N ILE A 182 -2.32 -8.61 -22.64
CA ILE A 182 -1.62 -7.76 -23.60
C ILE A 182 -0.94 -8.62 -24.68
N ASP A 183 -0.31 -9.73 -24.29
CA ASP A 183 0.28 -10.68 -25.24
C ASP A 183 -0.80 -11.46 -26.03
N SER A 184 -1.97 -11.68 -25.44
CA SER A 184 -3.07 -12.43 -26.07
C SER A 184 -3.89 -11.58 -27.03
N GLU A 185 -4.10 -10.29 -26.77
CA GLU A 185 -4.81 -9.37 -27.67
C GLU A 185 -4.00 -9.08 -28.93
N ALA A 186 -2.66 -8.99 -28.81
CA ALA A 186 -1.77 -8.94 -29.97
C ALA A 186 -1.93 -10.19 -30.87
N SER A 187 -2.13 -11.37 -30.26
CA SER A 187 -2.36 -12.63 -30.99
C SER A 187 -3.76 -12.72 -31.62
N LEU A 188 -4.79 -12.20 -30.93
CA LEU A 188 -6.18 -12.21 -31.39
C LEU A 188 -6.41 -11.18 -32.51
N ALA A 189 -5.85 -9.97 -32.37
CA ALA A 189 -5.85 -8.95 -33.41
C ALA A 189 -5.12 -9.43 -34.68
N GLY A 190 -3.98 -10.10 -34.54
CA GLY A 190 -3.24 -10.70 -35.65
C GLY A 190 -3.96 -11.89 -36.32
N ALA A 191 -4.80 -12.62 -35.59
CA ALA A 191 -5.62 -13.71 -36.15
C ALA A 191 -6.87 -13.19 -36.88
N LEU A 192 -7.51 -12.15 -36.37
CA LEU A 192 -8.66 -11.47 -36.99
C LEU A 192 -8.29 -10.77 -38.30
N ASP A 193 -7.11 -10.14 -38.37
CA ASP A 193 -6.61 -9.50 -39.59
C ASP A 193 -6.37 -10.52 -40.73
N ARG A 194 -5.85 -11.71 -40.40
CA ARG A 194 -5.67 -12.81 -41.38
C ARG A 194 -6.98 -13.42 -41.87
N LEU A 195 -8.03 -13.37 -41.05
CA LEU A 195 -9.38 -13.81 -41.41
C LEU A 195 -10.13 -12.75 -42.25
N GLY A 196 -9.82 -11.47 -42.06
CA GLY A 196 -10.33 -10.36 -42.86
C GLY A 196 -9.69 -10.26 -44.25
N ASN A 197 -8.39 -10.53 -44.35
CA ASN A 197 -7.64 -10.35 -45.60
C ASN A 197 -7.84 -11.48 -46.64
N THR A 198 -8.54 -12.57 -46.27
CA THR A 198 -8.95 -13.64 -47.20
C THR A 198 -10.30 -13.39 -47.88
N ARG A 199 -11.10 -12.42 -47.41
CA ARG A 199 -12.39 -12.03 -48.06
C ARG A 199 -12.28 -10.89 -49.04
N ASN A 200 -11.19 -10.11 -49.03
CA ASN A 200 -11.11 -8.86 -49.78
C ASN A 200 -10.05 -8.86 -50.90
N LYS A 201 -9.93 -9.96 -51.64
CA LYS A 201 -9.10 -10.06 -52.85
C LYS A 201 -9.90 -10.48 -54.09
N GLY A 202 -11.07 -9.85 -54.27
CA GLY A 202 -11.98 -10.19 -55.35
C GLY A 202 -13.04 -9.14 -55.69
N ARG A 203 -12.69 -7.88 -55.91
CA ARG A 203 -13.40 -6.96 -56.83
C ARG A 203 -12.67 -5.62 -56.96
N MET A 204 -12.15 -5.34 -58.15
CA MET A 204 -11.92 -3.97 -58.62
C MET A 204 -13.27 -3.37 -59.02
N ASP A 205 -13.56 -2.13 -58.59
CA ASP A 205 -14.19 -1.12 -59.44
C ASP A 205 -14.01 0.29 -58.82
N MET A 206 -13.82 1.28 -59.68
CA MET A 206 -13.62 2.69 -59.40
C MET A 206 -14.96 3.44 -59.27
N SER A 207 -15.07 4.41 -58.38
CA SER A 207 -15.65 5.74 -58.69
C SER A 207 -15.60 6.68 -57.49
N ALA A 208 -15.67 7.97 -57.83
CA ALA A 208 -15.22 9.13 -57.10
C ALA A 208 -16.24 9.75 -56.12
N MET A 209 -15.75 10.81 -55.48
CA MET A 209 -16.44 12.02 -55.00
C MET A 209 -17.06 12.02 -53.59
N ASP A 210 -16.31 12.66 -52.68
CA ASP A 210 -16.66 13.84 -51.85
C ASP A 210 -18.15 14.14 -51.54
N VAL A 211 -18.47 14.23 -50.24
CA VAL A 211 -18.89 15.44 -49.50
C VAL A 211 -19.27 15.02 -48.07
N GLY A 212 -18.75 15.75 -47.09
CA GLY A 212 -18.73 15.36 -45.68
C GLY A 212 -20.00 15.58 -44.85
N THR A 213 -19.92 15.08 -43.61
CA THR A 213 -20.65 15.60 -42.44
C THR A 213 -19.80 15.31 -41.18
N LYS A 214 -19.32 16.38 -40.54
CA LYS A 214 -18.72 16.45 -39.19
C LYS A 214 -19.84 16.18 -38.13
N ALA A 215 -19.63 15.80 -36.87
CA ALA A 215 -18.47 15.67 -35.99
C ALA A 215 -18.88 14.92 -34.69
N GLY A 216 -17.86 14.43 -33.99
CA GLY A 216 -17.75 14.52 -32.52
C GLY A 216 -16.70 13.53 -31.99
N THR A 217 -15.62 13.86 -31.28
CA THR A 217 -14.90 15.12 -30.98
C THR A 217 -13.48 14.65 -30.64
N LYS A 218 -12.48 15.04 -31.43
CA LYS A 218 -11.05 14.84 -31.09
C LYS A 218 -10.59 16.04 -30.28
N ALA A 219 -9.89 15.79 -29.18
CA ALA A 219 -9.16 16.82 -28.45
C ALA A 219 -8.08 17.44 -29.36
N ASP A 220 -7.87 18.72 -29.13
CA ASP A 220 -7.22 19.72 -29.96
C ASP A 220 -5.69 19.56 -30.01
N ASP A 221 -5.13 19.52 -31.22
CA ASP A 221 -3.71 19.28 -31.52
C ASP A 221 -3.02 20.60 -31.95
N THR A 222 -3.10 21.64 -31.13
CA THR A 222 -2.56 22.98 -31.50
C THR A 222 -1.71 23.68 -30.46
N ALA A 223 -1.29 23.02 -29.36
CA ALA A 223 -0.34 23.60 -28.42
C ALA A 223 1.13 23.29 -28.82
N THR A 224 1.93 24.35 -29.02
CA THR A 224 3.36 24.23 -29.36
C THR A 224 4.12 23.51 -28.24
N PRO A 225 4.85 22.41 -28.49
CA PRO A 225 5.60 21.70 -27.47
C PRO A 225 6.70 22.60 -26.89
N ILE A 226 6.77 22.68 -25.56
CA ILE A 226 7.70 23.55 -24.85
C ILE A 226 8.94 22.75 -24.47
N GLU A 227 10.10 23.16 -24.95
CA GLU A 227 11.36 22.45 -24.73
C GLU A 227 12.00 22.84 -23.39
N GLY A 228 12.48 21.84 -22.66
CA GLY A 228 13.19 21.96 -21.41
C GLY A 228 14.45 21.09 -21.40
N ARG A 229 15.41 21.46 -20.55
CA ARG A 229 16.61 20.63 -20.28
C ARG A 229 16.68 20.34 -18.80
N GLY A 230 16.98 19.11 -18.46
CA GLY A 230 17.03 18.69 -17.06
C GLY A 230 17.84 17.44 -16.84
N LYS A 231 18.07 17.16 -15.57
CA LYS A 231 18.71 15.94 -15.09
C LYS A 231 17.67 15.05 -14.44
N VAL A 232 17.75 13.76 -14.73
CA VAL A 232 16.85 12.74 -14.17
C VAL A 232 17.22 12.49 -12.72
N GLU A 233 16.28 12.75 -11.82
CA GLU A 233 16.43 12.51 -10.37
C GLU A 233 15.69 11.24 -9.92
N ASP A 234 14.58 10.88 -10.60
CA ASP A 234 13.85 9.63 -10.36
C ASP A 234 13.02 9.20 -11.58
N ILE A 235 12.79 7.90 -11.77
CA ILE A 235 11.99 7.33 -12.86
C ILE A 235 11.00 6.32 -12.30
N SER A 236 9.74 6.46 -12.67
CA SER A 236 8.67 5.48 -12.42
C SER A 236 7.99 5.08 -13.73
N ALA A 237 7.09 4.09 -13.68
CA ALA A 237 6.41 3.57 -14.87
C ALA A 237 5.55 4.61 -15.63
N THR A 238 5.07 5.67 -14.96
CA THR A 238 4.16 6.66 -15.56
C THR A 238 4.59 8.11 -15.34
N GLN A 239 5.70 8.32 -14.62
CA GLN A 239 6.15 9.65 -14.20
C GLN A 239 7.67 9.71 -14.10
N ILE A 240 8.25 10.85 -14.45
CA ILE A 240 9.68 11.12 -14.35
C ILE A 240 9.91 12.38 -13.52
N THR A 241 10.85 12.32 -12.56
CA THR A 241 11.24 13.48 -11.74
C THR A 241 12.51 14.09 -12.31
N LEU A 242 12.42 15.35 -12.70
CA LEU A 242 13.48 16.08 -13.40
C LEU A 242 13.86 17.33 -12.63
N SER A 243 15.14 17.50 -12.34
CA SER A 243 15.70 18.82 -11.99
C SER A 243 15.98 19.57 -13.30
N HIS A 244 15.11 20.51 -13.67
CA HIS A 244 15.20 21.22 -14.94
C HIS A 244 15.77 22.64 -14.79
N GLN A 245 16.39 23.13 -15.87
CA GLN A 245 16.81 24.52 -16.02
C GLN A 245 15.59 25.44 -16.17
N PRO A 246 15.72 26.77 -16.03
CA PRO A 246 14.58 27.67 -16.20
C PRO A 246 13.94 27.49 -17.57
N ILE A 247 12.61 27.51 -17.62
CA ILE A 247 11.82 27.41 -18.86
C ILE A 247 11.10 28.76 -19.05
N PRO A 248 11.70 29.72 -19.76
CA PRO A 248 11.14 31.08 -19.89
C PRO A 248 9.75 31.10 -20.54
N ALA A 249 9.44 30.12 -21.38
CA ALA A 249 8.13 29.99 -22.03
C ALA A 249 6.98 29.74 -21.02
N LEU A 250 7.29 29.21 -19.84
CA LEU A 250 6.34 28.93 -18.76
C LEU A 250 6.56 29.80 -17.51
N ASP A 251 7.50 30.74 -17.57
CA ASP A 251 7.97 31.53 -16.41
C ASP A 251 8.43 30.68 -15.22
N TRP A 252 8.97 29.48 -15.49
CA TRP A 252 9.44 28.57 -14.46
C TRP A 252 10.92 28.78 -14.15
N PRO A 253 11.31 28.97 -12.87
CA PRO A 253 12.71 28.98 -12.47
C PRO A 253 13.32 27.57 -12.57
N ALA A 254 14.63 27.46 -12.36
CA ALA A 254 15.26 26.15 -12.22
C ALA A 254 14.70 25.45 -10.98
N MET A 255 14.07 24.29 -11.15
CA MET A 255 13.43 23.57 -10.05
C MET A 255 13.36 22.06 -10.34
N THR A 256 13.07 21.28 -9.29
CA THR A 256 12.88 19.83 -9.41
C THR A 256 11.40 19.53 -9.31
N MET A 257 10.84 18.94 -10.37
CA MET A 257 9.42 18.59 -10.45
C MET A 257 9.24 17.23 -11.11
N ALA A 258 8.09 16.63 -10.83
CA ALA A 258 7.69 15.40 -11.48
C ALA A 258 6.71 15.67 -12.61
N PHE A 259 6.95 15.02 -13.74
CA PHE A 259 6.16 15.15 -14.96
C PHE A 259 5.58 13.79 -15.33
N GLY A 260 4.31 13.78 -15.72
CA GLY A 260 3.70 12.58 -16.32
C GLY A 260 4.34 12.26 -17.67
N LEU A 261 4.47 10.99 -18.00
CA LEU A 261 4.87 10.56 -19.35
C LEU A 261 3.61 10.41 -20.21
N ALA A 262 3.56 11.07 -21.37
CA ALA A 262 2.46 10.89 -22.32
C ALA A 262 2.60 9.52 -23.02
N ASP A 263 1.51 8.80 -23.29
CA ASP A 263 1.54 7.57 -24.09
C ASP A 263 1.82 7.92 -25.57
N PRO A 264 2.82 7.33 -26.26
CA PRO A 264 3.65 6.15 -25.92
C PRO A 264 5.09 6.46 -25.46
N VAL A 265 5.34 7.63 -24.90
CA VAL A 265 6.67 8.07 -24.44
C VAL A 265 7.08 7.28 -23.21
N SER A 266 8.13 6.48 -23.33
CA SER A 266 8.74 5.76 -22.21
C SER A 266 10.09 6.37 -21.84
N ALA A 267 10.45 6.29 -20.56
CA ALA A 267 11.79 6.62 -20.06
C ALA A 267 12.79 5.45 -20.21
N ASP A 268 12.42 4.41 -20.98
CA ASP A 268 13.26 3.25 -21.22
C ASP A 268 14.65 3.64 -21.77
N GLY A 269 15.71 3.19 -21.07
CA GLY A 269 17.10 3.49 -21.43
C GLY A 269 17.67 4.78 -20.81
N LEU A 270 16.89 5.49 -19.99
CA LEU A 270 17.39 6.57 -19.12
C LEU A 270 17.75 6.04 -17.74
N GLU A 271 18.81 6.55 -17.16
CA GLU A 271 19.25 6.26 -15.79
C GLU A 271 19.15 7.52 -14.92
N ILE A 272 18.93 7.32 -13.62
CA ILE A 272 19.03 8.41 -12.64
C ILE A 272 20.44 8.99 -12.74
N GLY A 273 20.54 10.30 -12.96
CA GLY A 273 21.80 10.97 -13.24
C GLY A 273 21.91 11.54 -14.65
N ASP A 274 21.14 11.00 -15.61
CA ASP A 274 21.24 11.38 -17.01
C ASP A 274 20.78 12.81 -17.26
N THR A 275 21.51 13.52 -18.11
CA THR A 275 21.07 14.81 -18.64
C THR A 275 20.27 14.58 -19.91
N ILE A 276 19.08 15.16 -19.95
CA ILE A 276 18.12 14.97 -21.03
C ILE A 276 17.62 16.31 -21.55
N THR A 277 17.20 16.30 -22.81
CA THR A 277 16.33 17.32 -23.39
C THR A 277 14.93 16.72 -23.47
N PHE A 278 13.92 17.48 -23.08
CA PHE A 278 12.55 16.99 -23.05
C PHE A 278 11.58 18.06 -23.55
N THR A 279 10.43 17.63 -24.09
CA THR A 279 9.35 18.55 -24.47
C THR A 279 8.12 18.28 -23.62
N VAL A 280 7.56 19.33 -23.01
CA VAL A 280 6.31 19.24 -22.26
C VAL A 280 5.15 19.88 -23.01
N ARG A 281 3.97 19.30 -22.85
CA ARG A 281 2.69 19.88 -23.23
C ARG A 281 1.78 19.97 -22.01
N GLU A 282 0.96 21.00 -21.98
CA GLU A 282 -0.13 21.11 -21.02
C GLU A 282 -1.14 19.97 -21.25
N SER A 283 -1.57 19.33 -20.18
CA SER A 283 -2.49 18.20 -20.13
C SER A 283 -3.51 18.46 -19.01
N ASP A 284 -4.60 17.70 -19.00
CA ASP A 284 -5.69 17.83 -18.01
C ASP A 284 -5.19 17.69 -16.56
N SER A 285 -4.04 17.05 -16.33
CA SER A 285 -3.40 16.85 -15.02
C SER A 285 -2.14 17.70 -14.78
N GLY A 286 -1.85 18.71 -15.61
CA GLY A 286 -0.68 19.58 -15.48
C GLY A 286 0.18 19.58 -16.74
N TYR A 287 1.45 19.16 -16.65
CA TYR A 287 2.35 19.06 -17.79
C TYR A 287 2.83 17.63 -17.99
N ALA A 288 2.70 17.12 -19.22
CA ALA A 288 3.15 15.80 -19.60
C ALA A 288 4.32 15.90 -20.59
N VAL A 289 5.31 15.01 -20.44
CA VAL A 289 6.44 14.92 -21.36
C VAL A 289 6.04 14.12 -22.59
N GLU A 290 6.21 14.73 -23.76
CA GLU A 290 5.92 14.12 -25.07
C GLU A 290 7.17 13.60 -25.80
N ASN A 291 8.35 14.01 -25.37
CA ASN A 291 9.60 13.52 -25.94
C ASN A 291 10.72 13.59 -24.91
N LEU A 292 11.55 12.55 -24.88
CA LEU A 292 12.71 12.41 -24.01
C LEU A 292 13.90 12.04 -24.87
N GLN A 293 14.94 12.86 -24.85
CA GLN A 293 16.20 12.54 -25.53
C GLN A 293 17.35 12.67 -24.55
N LYS A 294 18.10 11.59 -24.36
CA LYS A 294 19.37 11.63 -23.64
C LYS A 294 20.31 12.57 -24.37
N SER A 295 20.76 13.61 -23.68
CA SER A 295 21.77 14.51 -24.22
C SER A 295 23.10 13.78 -24.14
N THR A 296 23.50 13.13 -25.23
CA THR A 296 24.89 12.70 -25.39
C THR A 296 25.75 13.94 -25.40
N ALA A 297 26.61 14.08 -24.39
CA ALA A 297 27.64 15.11 -24.38
C ALA A 297 28.41 15.04 -25.71
N GLN A 298 28.14 15.99 -26.59
CA GLN A 298 28.89 16.18 -27.81
C GLN A 298 30.32 16.51 -27.38
N GLN A 299 31.24 15.58 -27.65
CA GLN A 299 32.68 15.79 -27.58
C GLN A 299 33.02 17.03 -28.41
N SER A 300 33.21 18.16 -27.74
CA SER A 300 33.91 19.32 -28.29
C SER A 300 35.40 19.03 -28.23
N GLY A 301 35.91 18.43 -29.30
CA GLY A 301 37.19 18.76 -29.94
C GLY A 301 38.49 18.56 -29.16
N GLY A 302 39.28 17.58 -29.58
CA GLY A 302 40.70 17.48 -29.28
C GLY A 302 41.48 16.79 -30.40
N VAL A 303 41.62 17.45 -31.57
CA VAL A 303 42.74 17.21 -32.51
C VAL A 303 43.20 18.56 -33.07
N GLN A 304 44.13 19.20 -32.39
CA GLN A 304 45.47 19.61 -32.85
C GLN A 304 46.17 20.38 -31.73
#